data_AF-A0A378WFG1-F1
#
_entry.id   AF-A0A378WFG1-F1
#
_cell.length_a   1.000
_cell.length_b   1.000
_cell.length_c   1.000
_cell.angle_alpha   90.00
_cell.angle_beta   90.00
_cell.angle_gamma   90.00
#
_symmetry.space_group_name_H-M   'P 1'
#
loop_
_entity.id
_entity.type
_entity.pdbx_description
1 polymer ?
#
loop_
_entity_poly.entity_id
_entity_poly.type
_entity_poly.pdbx_seq_one_letter_code
_entity_poly.pdbx_strand_id
1 'polypeptide(L)'
;MATSRALRATVVFASAALACAVHAGHTAQAGADVPLAPWQGHEPTRSPNPCADAPITPMQLTGDWRMGAGPQVTTLGADGTLRAERTDGGVTTGTWTYSEAEFSPAKDSVPPEAGKQCVIWFNTPKATLPVFAPWRLSGDTLELSLVGRGNTVVWHRP
;
A
#
# COMPACT_ATOMS: atom_id res chain seq x y z
N MET A 1 -43.36 -18.49 -7.40
CA MET A 1 -43.25 -17.50 -6.31
C MET A 1 -42.53 -18.17 -5.14
N ALA A 2 -41.26 -17.86 -4.93
CA ALA A 2 -40.47 -18.37 -3.81
C ALA A 2 -39.69 -17.21 -3.19
N THR A 3 -40.00 -16.90 -1.94
CA THR A 3 -39.54 -15.73 -1.19
C THR A 3 -38.30 -16.08 -0.38
N SER A 4 -37.15 -15.52 -0.76
CA SER A 4 -35.90 -15.59 -0.01
C SER A 4 -35.94 -14.65 1.20
N ARG A 5 -35.75 -15.20 2.41
CA ARG A 5 -35.55 -14.43 3.65
C ARG A 5 -34.05 -14.33 3.95
N ALA A 6 -33.54 -13.10 4.07
CA ALA A 6 -32.18 -12.81 4.51
C ALA A 6 -32.16 -12.60 6.04
N LEU A 7 -31.31 -13.34 6.74
CA LEU A 7 -30.98 -13.05 8.15
C LEU A 7 -29.86 -12.00 8.22
N ARG A 8 -30.11 -10.93 8.99
CA ARG A 8 -29.13 -9.93 9.38
C ARG A 8 -28.44 -10.39 10.67
N ALA A 9 -27.12 -10.49 10.66
CA ALA A 9 -26.32 -10.69 11.87
C ALA A 9 -25.90 -9.33 12.43
N THR A 10 -26.38 -9.01 13.62
CA THR A 10 -25.99 -7.82 14.40
C THR A 10 -24.86 -8.22 15.35
N VAL A 11 -23.71 -7.57 15.27
CA VAL A 11 -22.61 -7.75 16.23
C VAL A 11 -22.83 -6.81 17.41
N VAL A 12 -22.84 -7.39 18.62
CA VAL A 12 -22.98 -6.69 19.90
C VAL A 12 -21.59 -6.27 20.38
N PHE A 13 -21.40 -4.98 20.67
CA PHE A 13 -20.23 -4.47 21.39
C PHE A 13 -20.45 -4.63 22.90
N ALA A 14 -19.54 -5.34 23.57
CA ALA A 14 -19.50 -5.43 25.02
C ALA A 14 -18.59 -4.34 25.58
N SER A 15 -19.18 -3.41 26.33
CA SER A 15 -18.47 -2.43 27.15
C SER A 15 -18.12 -3.04 28.50
N ALA A 16 -16.84 -3.06 28.86
CA ALA A 16 -16.39 -3.39 30.21
C ALA A 16 -15.97 -2.10 30.94
N ALA A 17 -16.61 -1.84 32.07
CA ALA A 17 -16.29 -0.79 33.02
C ALA A 17 -15.56 -1.39 34.23
N LEU A 18 -14.53 -0.72 34.74
CA LEU A 18 -13.92 -0.91 36.07
C LEU A 18 -12.85 0.20 36.24
N ALA A 19 -12.65 0.88 37.36
CA ALA A 19 -13.38 1.13 38.59
C ALA A 19 -12.72 2.36 39.25
N CYS A 20 -13.47 3.11 40.06
CA CYS A 20 -12.94 4.20 40.88
C CYS A 20 -12.08 3.67 42.03
N ALA A 21 -10.93 4.27 42.28
CA ALA A 21 -10.32 4.32 43.61
C ALA A 21 -9.57 5.64 43.78
N VAL A 22 -10.13 6.52 44.61
CA VAL A 22 -9.52 7.77 45.07
C VAL A 22 -8.69 7.44 46.31
N HIS A 23 -7.41 7.82 46.33
CA HIS A 23 -6.61 7.94 47.55
C HIS A 23 -5.90 9.29 47.52
N ALA A 24 -6.33 10.18 48.41
CA ALA A 24 -5.62 11.39 48.76
C ALA A 24 -4.59 11.05 49.84
N GLY A 25 -3.33 11.44 49.61
CA GLY A 25 -2.24 11.35 50.58
C GLY A 25 -1.18 12.38 50.22
N HIS A 26 -0.98 13.34 51.11
CA HIS A 26 -0.03 14.45 51.00
C HIS A 26 1.41 13.98 51.18
N THR A 27 2.36 14.43 50.36
CA THR A 27 3.64 15.02 50.83
C THR A 27 4.36 15.69 49.66
N ALA A 28 4.65 16.98 49.78
CA ALA A 28 5.58 17.67 48.90
C ALA A 28 7.00 17.22 49.25
N GLN A 29 7.74 16.71 48.27
CA GLN A 29 9.17 16.40 48.43
C GLN A 29 9.92 16.96 47.23
N ALA A 30 10.84 17.87 47.55
CA ALA A 30 11.70 18.57 46.60
C ALA A 30 12.76 17.63 46.01
N GLY A 31 13.06 17.87 44.72
CA GLY A 31 14.39 17.68 44.13
C GLY A 31 14.93 16.24 44.07
N ALA A 32 14.71 15.57 42.94
CA ALA A 32 15.68 14.63 42.39
C ALA A 32 15.57 14.65 40.86
N ASP A 33 16.64 15.04 40.19
CA ASP A 33 16.89 14.81 38.78
C ASP A 33 16.68 13.31 38.48
N VAL A 34 15.56 12.97 37.85
CA VAL A 34 15.34 11.62 37.31
C VAL A 34 16.07 11.58 35.97
N PRO A 35 17.09 10.71 35.80
CA PRO A 35 17.65 10.48 34.48
C PRO A 35 16.53 9.99 33.56
N LEU A 36 16.24 10.76 32.51
CA LEU A 36 15.36 10.31 31.43
C LEU A 36 15.92 8.99 30.91
N ALA A 37 15.26 7.87 31.24
CA ALA A 37 15.58 6.60 30.64
C ALA A 37 15.52 6.78 29.12
N PRO A 38 16.54 6.34 28.36
CA PRO A 38 16.46 6.39 26.91
C PRO A 38 15.23 5.59 26.52
N TRP A 39 14.30 6.26 25.84
CA TRP A 39 13.17 5.61 25.20
C TRP A 39 13.73 4.49 24.34
N GLN A 40 13.55 3.24 24.78
CA GLN A 40 13.77 2.05 23.98
C GLN A 40 12.64 2.03 22.95
N GLY A 41 12.74 2.95 21.99
CA GLY A 41 11.93 2.92 20.79
C GLY A 41 12.13 1.54 20.20
N HIS A 42 11.11 0.69 20.36
CA HIS A 42 11.00 -0.48 19.51
C HIS A 42 10.83 0.11 18.13
N GLU A 43 11.93 0.17 17.39
CA GLU A 43 11.89 0.43 15.96
C GLU A 43 10.79 -0.49 15.43
N PRO A 44 9.72 0.04 14.80
CA PRO A 44 8.64 -0.80 14.32
C PRO A 44 9.31 -1.87 13.49
N THR A 45 9.24 -3.14 13.92
CA THR A 45 9.87 -4.26 13.23
C THR A 45 9.38 -4.15 11.80
N ARG A 46 10.25 -3.64 10.92
CA ARG A 46 9.91 -3.36 9.53
C ARG A 46 9.54 -4.71 8.98
N SER A 47 8.23 -4.95 8.82
CA SER A 47 7.74 -6.22 8.32
C SER A 47 8.56 -6.55 7.07
N PRO A 48 9.16 -7.75 6.97
CA PRO A 48 10.06 -8.06 5.86
C PRO A 48 9.34 -7.69 4.57
N ASN A 49 9.90 -6.76 3.80
CA ASN A 49 9.32 -6.41 2.52
C ASN A 49 9.28 -7.71 1.71
N PRO A 50 8.10 -8.25 1.36
CA PRO A 50 8.00 -9.53 0.67
C PRO A 50 8.67 -9.49 -0.71
N CYS A 51 9.01 -8.28 -1.18
CA CYS A 51 9.74 -8.01 -2.41
C CYS A 51 11.19 -7.56 -2.19
N ALA A 52 11.81 -7.89 -1.05
CA ALA A 52 13.18 -7.48 -0.75
C ALA A 52 14.21 -8.03 -1.75
N ASP A 53 14.00 -9.25 -2.25
CA ASP A 53 14.91 -9.92 -3.21
C ASP A 53 14.54 -9.64 -4.68
N ALA A 54 13.54 -8.80 -4.93
CA ALA A 54 13.15 -8.44 -6.28
C ALA A 54 14.24 -7.61 -6.97
N PRO A 55 14.51 -7.83 -8.27
CA PRO A 55 15.55 -7.08 -9.00
C PRO A 55 15.23 -5.59 -9.16
N ILE A 56 13.96 -5.22 -9.00
CA ILE A 56 13.48 -3.84 -9.03
C ILE A 56 12.88 -3.53 -7.65
N THR A 57 13.40 -2.51 -7.00
CA THR A 57 12.93 -2.10 -5.67
C THR A 57 11.79 -1.09 -5.77
N PRO A 58 10.93 -0.97 -4.73
CA PRO A 58 9.91 0.08 -4.68
C PRO A 58 10.48 1.49 -4.90
N MET A 59 11.66 1.79 -4.34
CA MET A 59 12.28 3.11 -4.45
C MET A 59 12.61 3.47 -5.89
N GLN A 60 13.06 2.51 -6.70
CA GLN A 60 13.37 2.74 -8.12
C GLN A 60 12.14 3.00 -8.99
N LEU A 61 10.96 2.56 -8.53
CA LEU A 61 9.67 2.81 -9.19
C LEU A 61 9.14 4.22 -8.89
N THR A 62 9.65 4.89 -7.87
CA THR A 62 9.19 6.23 -7.50
C THR A 62 9.55 7.28 -8.56
N GLY A 63 8.69 8.29 -8.67
CA GLY A 63 8.83 9.40 -9.61
C GLY A 63 7.67 9.51 -10.60
N ASP A 64 7.89 10.35 -11.61
CA ASP A 64 6.93 10.62 -12.68
C ASP A 64 7.14 9.69 -13.87
N TRP A 65 6.05 9.18 -14.40
CA TRP A 65 6.05 8.23 -15.51
C TRP A 65 4.98 8.59 -16.54
N ARG A 66 5.32 8.49 -17.82
CA ARG A 66 4.39 8.54 -18.95
C ARG A 66 4.20 7.15 -19.52
N MET A 67 2.96 6.73 -19.73
CA MET A 67 2.67 5.48 -20.43
C MET A 67 2.74 5.74 -21.94
N GLY A 68 3.73 5.13 -22.60
CA GLY A 68 4.00 5.38 -24.03
C GLY A 68 4.38 6.85 -24.31
N ALA A 69 3.99 7.36 -25.47
CA ALA A 69 4.30 8.73 -25.92
C ALA A 69 3.24 9.79 -25.55
N GLY A 70 2.27 9.44 -24.70
CA GLY A 70 1.18 10.33 -24.30
C GLY A 70 1.63 11.43 -23.33
N PRO A 71 0.90 12.56 -23.24
CA PRO A 71 1.25 13.65 -22.33
C PRO A 71 0.95 13.34 -20.84
N GLN A 72 0.08 12.35 -20.56
CA GLN A 72 -0.40 12.09 -19.20
C GLN A 72 0.70 11.53 -18.30
N VAL A 73 0.85 12.14 -17.13
CA VAL A 73 1.84 11.71 -16.12
C VAL A 73 1.17 10.93 -14.99
N THR A 74 1.83 9.84 -14.58
CA THR A 74 1.56 9.06 -13.37
C THR A 74 2.71 9.23 -12.40
N THR A 75 2.45 9.85 -11.26
CA THR A 75 3.41 10.05 -10.17
C THR A 75 3.25 8.95 -9.12
N LEU A 76 4.33 8.21 -8.86
CA LEU A 76 4.45 7.24 -7.78
C LEU A 76 5.29 7.84 -6.64
N GLY A 77 4.64 8.25 -5.57
CA GLY A 77 5.30 8.83 -4.38
C GLY A 77 6.02 7.76 -3.56
N ALA A 78 7.15 8.13 -2.96
CA ALA A 78 7.93 7.21 -2.11
C ALA A 78 7.19 6.77 -0.83
N ASP A 79 6.16 7.51 -0.43
CA ASP A 79 5.25 7.22 0.68
C ASP A 79 4.06 6.33 0.28
N GLY A 80 4.02 5.83 -0.96
CA GLY A 80 2.92 5.04 -1.48
C GLY A 80 1.77 5.87 -2.07
N THR A 81 1.89 7.20 -2.15
CA THR A 81 0.87 8.05 -2.79
C THR A 81 0.90 7.93 -4.31
N LEU A 82 -0.28 8.01 -4.93
CA LEU A 82 -0.46 7.99 -6.38
C LEU A 82 -1.19 9.25 -6.84
N ARG A 83 -0.68 9.86 -7.91
CA ARG A 83 -1.36 10.91 -8.67
C ARG A 83 -1.27 10.58 -10.16
N ALA A 84 -2.39 10.41 -10.83
CA ALA A 84 -2.45 10.07 -12.25
C ALA A 84 -3.31 11.07 -13.03
N GLU A 85 -2.74 11.65 -14.07
CA GLU A 85 -3.45 12.54 -14.98
C GLU A 85 -4.34 11.74 -15.93
N ARG A 86 -5.56 12.23 -16.13
CA ARG A 86 -6.53 11.63 -17.03
C ARG A 86 -6.53 12.34 -18.37
N THR A 87 -6.95 11.60 -19.39
CA THR A 87 -7.12 12.12 -20.76
C THR A 87 -8.15 13.26 -20.86
N ASP A 88 -9.10 13.34 -19.92
CA ASP A 88 -10.12 14.40 -19.85
C ASP A 88 -9.66 15.65 -19.07
N GLY A 89 -8.37 15.76 -18.74
CA GLY A 89 -7.81 16.87 -17.99
C GLY A 89 -8.02 16.78 -16.47
N GLY A 90 -8.68 15.73 -15.98
CA GLY A 90 -8.82 15.46 -14.56
C GLY A 90 -7.57 14.84 -13.93
N VAL A 91 -7.54 14.81 -12.59
CA VAL A 91 -6.50 14.11 -11.81
C VAL A 91 -7.18 13.05 -10.96
N THR A 92 -6.62 11.84 -10.96
CA THR A 92 -6.98 10.76 -10.03
C THR A 92 -5.92 10.68 -8.96
N THR A 93 -6.33 10.66 -7.69
CA THR A 93 -5.45 10.42 -6.56
C THR A 93 -5.78 9.08 -5.90
N GLY A 94 -4.79 8.50 -5.23
CA GLY A 94 -4.95 7.24 -4.53
C GLY A 94 -3.64 6.79 -3.91
N THR A 95 -3.47 5.48 -3.79
CA THR A 95 -2.21 4.87 -3.38
C THR A 95 -1.74 3.85 -4.41
N TRP A 96 -0.45 3.52 -4.35
CA TRP A 96 0.13 2.39 -5.06
C TRP A 96 0.80 1.45 -4.07
N THR A 97 0.84 0.17 -4.42
CA THR A 97 1.46 -0.87 -3.62
C THR A 97 2.39 -1.70 -4.49
N TYR A 98 3.52 -2.12 -3.90
CA TYR A 98 4.42 -3.12 -4.48
C TYR A 98 4.55 -4.30 -3.51
N SER A 99 4.02 -5.46 -3.91
CA SER A 99 4.14 -6.70 -3.13
C SER A 99 4.05 -7.93 -4.04
N GLU A 100 4.16 -9.12 -3.45
CA GLU A 100 3.89 -10.37 -4.14
C GLU A 100 2.47 -10.41 -4.74
N ALA A 101 2.36 -11.05 -5.90
CA ALA A 101 1.16 -11.11 -6.72
C ALA A 101 -0.02 -11.79 -6.02
N GLU A 102 0.24 -12.72 -5.10
CA GLU A 102 -0.78 -13.38 -4.28
C GLU A 102 -1.59 -12.42 -3.39
N PHE A 103 -1.03 -11.25 -3.06
CA PHE A 103 -1.71 -10.21 -2.26
C PHE A 103 -2.40 -9.16 -3.14
N SER A 104 -2.25 -9.24 -4.46
CA SER A 104 -2.83 -8.27 -5.38
C SER A 104 -4.32 -8.53 -5.63
N PRO A 105 -5.08 -7.53 -6.11
CA PRO A 105 -6.45 -7.75 -6.59
C PRO A 105 -6.56 -8.72 -7.77
N ALA A 106 -5.44 -9.01 -8.46
CA ALA A 106 -5.38 -9.92 -9.60
C ALA A 106 -4.90 -11.33 -9.23
N LYS A 107 -4.81 -11.67 -7.93
CA LYS A 107 -4.29 -12.97 -7.45
C LYS A 107 -4.88 -14.19 -8.15
N ASP A 108 -6.17 -14.16 -8.51
CA ASP A 108 -6.86 -15.29 -9.15
C ASP A 108 -6.51 -15.42 -10.66
N SER A 109 -5.84 -14.40 -11.23
CA SER A 109 -5.34 -14.38 -12.61
C SER A 109 -3.82 -14.63 -12.69
N VAL A 110 -3.17 -14.87 -11.55
CA VAL A 110 -1.74 -15.15 -11.46
C VAL A 110 -1.56 -16.67 -11.47
N PRO A 111 -0.73 -17.23 -12.37
CA PRO A 111 -0.37 -18.64 -12.31
C PRO A 111 0.27 -18.99 -10.95
N PRO A 112 -0.01 -20.15 -10.34
CA PRO A 112 0.50 -20.49 -9.01
C PRO A 112 2.01 -20.33 -8.85
N GLU A 113 2.77 -20.67 -9.88
CA GLU A 113 4.23 -20.53 -9.95
C GLU A 113 4.73 -19.07 -9.92
N ALA A 114 3.86 -18.12 -10.26
CA ALA A 114 4.14 -16.69 -10.28
C ALA A 114 3.60 -15.96 -9.04
N GLY A 115 3.05 -16.67 -8.04
CA GLY A 115 2.47 -16.05 -6.84
C GLY A 115 3.46 -15.19 -6.05
N LYS A 116 4.74 -15.56 -6.06
CA LYS A 116 5.86 -14.83 -5.43
C LYS A 116 6.43 -13.69 -6.29
N GLN A 117 5.92 -13.49 -7.50
CA GLN A 117 6.34 -12.39 -8.34
C GLN A 117 5.87 -11.06 -7.74
N CYS A 118 6.76 -10.08 -7.70
CA CYS A 118 6.41 -8.75 -7.22
C CYS A 118 5.70 -7.92 -8.28
N VAL A 119 4.58 -7.33 -7.90
CA VAL A 119 3.68 -6.59 -8.79
C VAL A 119 3.33 -5.23 -8.19
N ILE A 120 3.03 -4.28 -9.07
CA ILE A 120 2.51 -2.96 -8.77
C ILE A 120 1.00 -2.96 -9.02
N TRP A 121 0.23 -2.41 -8.10
CA TRP A 121 -1.16 -2.06 -8.37
C TRP A 121 -1.55 -0.75 -7.71
N PHE A 122 -2.65 -0.19 -8.17
CA PHE A 122 -3.12 1.11 -7.74
C PHE A 122 -4.49 0.99 -7.08
N ASN A 123 -4.64 1.66 -5.95
CA ASN A 123 -5.90 1.77 -5.23
C ASN A 123 -6.42 3.20 -5.37
N THR A 124 -7.48 3.36 -6.15
CA THR A 124 -8.12 4.66 -6.38
C THR A 124 -9.61 4.57 -6.08
N PRO A 125 -10.28 5.66 -5.65
CA PRO A 125 -11.71 5.64 -5.33
C PRO A 125 -12.62 5.33 -6.54
N LYS A 126 -12.12 5.53 -7.76
CA LYS A 126 -12.93 5.54 -8.99
C LYS A 126 -12.74 4.31 -9.87
N ALA A 127 -11.72 3.49 -9.63
CA ALA A 127 -11.48 2.28 -10.40
C ALA A 127 -10.47 1.35 -9.70
N THR A 128 -10.70 0.04 -9.86
CA THR A 128 -9.61 -0.94 -9.79
C THR A 128 -8.79 -0.80 -11.06
N LEU A 129 -7.54 -0.37 -10.90
CA LEU A 129 -6.61 -0.26 -12.02
C LEU A 129 -5.91 -1.60 -12.29
N PRO A 130 -5.36 -1.80 -13.50
CA PRO A 130 -4.61 -3.01 -13.82
C PRO A 130 -3.44 -3.26 -12.86
N VAL A 131 -3.13 -4.53 -12.65
CA VAL A 131 -1.95 -4.99 -11.91
C VAL A 131 -0.81 -5.22 -12.91
N PHE A 132 0.38 -4.73 -12.57
CA PHE A 132 1.55 -4.75 -13.43
C PHE A 132 2.69 -5.53 -12.78
N ALA A 133 3.37 -6.38 -13.53
CA ALA A 133 4.62 -7.00 -13.14
C ALA A 133 5.80 -6.24 -13.77
N PRO A 134 6.66 -5.56 -12.98
CA PRO A 134 7.90 -4.98 -13.46
C PRO A 134 8.86 -6.08 -13.88
N TRP A 135 9.38 -5.98 -15.10
CA TRP A 135 10.33 -6.99 -15.61
C TRP A 135 11.65 -6.39 -16.07
N ARG A 136 11.68 -5.10 -16.46
CA ARG A 136 12.93 -4.42 -16.81
C ARG A 136 12.88 -2.94 -16.45
N LEU A 137 13.96 -2.45 -15.84
CA LEU A 137 14.21 -1.04 -15.59
C LEU A 137 15.57 -0.68 -16.21
N SER A 138 15.61 0.30 -17.10
CA SER A 138 16.82 0.73 -17.79
C SER A 138 16.80 2.24 -18.03
N GLY A 139 17.64 2.97 -17.29
CA GLY A 139 17.64 4.44 -17.31
C GLY A 139 16.25 4.99 -17.03
N ASP A 140 15.71 5.71 -18.02
CA ASP A 140 14.41 6.37 -17.95
C ASP A 140 13.24 5.48 -18.41
N THR A 141 13.48 4.19 -18.66
CA THR A 141 12.45 3.27 -19.17
C THR A 141 12.15 2.17 -18.17
N LEU A 142 10.86 1.98 -17.88
CA LEU A 142 10.31 0.91 -17.08
C LEU A 142 9.36 0.07 -17.93
N GLU A 143 9.66 -1.20 -18.09
CA GLU A 143 8.80 -2.14 -18.81
C GLU A 143 7.99 -2.98 -17.82
N LEU A 144 6.70 -3.08 -18.09
CA LEU A 144 5.69 -3.65 -17.21
C LEU A 144 4.85 -4.64 -18.01
N SER A 145 4.59 -5.82 -17.46
CA SER A 145 3.63 -6.77 -18.02
C SER A 145 2.29 -6.65 -17.31
N LEU A 146 1.18 -6.57 -18.04
CA LEU A 146 -0.16 -6.61 -17.43
C LEU A 146 -0.47 -8.04 -16.99
N VAL A 147 -0.66 -8.21 -15.68
CA VAL A 147 -1.05 -9.49 -15.08
C VAL A 147 -2.42 -9.91 -15.62
N GLY A 148 -2.55 -11.18 -16.00
CA GLY A 148 -3.76 -11.76 -16.60
C GLY A 148 -4.02 -11.40 -18.07
N ARG A 149 -3.21 -10.52 -18.69
CA ARG A 149 -3.35 -10.15 -20.12
C ARG A 149 -2.10 -10.42 -20.95
N GLY A 150 -0.92 -10.45 -20.34
CA GLY A 150 0.34 -10.73 -21.03
C GLY A 150 0.86 -9.59 -21.91
N ASN A 151 0.12 -8.48 -22.06
CA ASN A 151 0.58 -7.32 -22.80
C ASN A 151 1.68 -6.59 -22.02
N THR A 152 2.75 -6.21 -22.71
CA THR A 152 3.78 -5.32 -22.16
C THR A 152 3.41 -3.87 -22.43
N VAL A 153 3.54 -3.02 -21.41
CA VAL A 153 3.51 -1.57 -21.54
C VAL A 153 4.86 -1.00 -21.11
N VAL A 154 5.21 0.12 -21.71
CA VAL A 154 6.47 0.82 -21.44
C VAL A 154 6.13 2.18 -20.84
N TRP A 155 6.76 2.45 -19.70
CA TRP A 155 6.69 3.71 -18.99
C TRP A 155 8.01 4.45 -19.15
N HIS A 156 7.93 5.75 -19.40
CA HIS A 156 9.10 6.61 -19.58
C HIS A 156 9.12 7.70 -18.52
N ARG A 157 10.29 8.01 -17.97
CA ARG A 157 10.49 9.24 -17.19
C ARG A 157 10.40 10.44 -18.15
N PRO A 158 9.69 11.51 -17.76
CA PRO A 158 9.42 12.65 -18.63
C PRO A 158 10.64 13.54 -18.88
#